data_AF-A0A336N5Q9-F1
#
_entry.id   AF-A0A336N5Q9-F1
#
_cell.length_a   1.000
_cell.length_b   1.000
_cell.length_c   1.000
_cell.angle_alpha   90.00
_cell.angle_beta   90.00
_cell.angle_gamma   90.00
#
_symmetry.space_group_name_H-M   'P 1'
#
loop_
_entity.id
_entity.type
_entity.pdbx_description
1 polymer ?
#
loop_
_entity_poly.entity_id
_entity_poly.type
_entity_poly.pdbx_seq_one_letter_code
_entity_poly.pdbx_strand_id
1 'polypeptide(L)' 'MALRIAIVGAGGRMGRQLIQAVHNAEGVELGAAFERVGSSLIGADVGELAGIGSLGVKVGMI' A
#
# COMPACT_ATOMS: atom_id res chain seq x y z
N MET A 1 3.37 12.64 -15.97
CA MET A 1 2.97 13.02 -14.60
C MET A 1 2.09 11.89 -14.09
N ALA A 2 2.44 11.25 -12.97
CA ALA A 2 1.67 10.12 -12.44
C ALA A 2 0.76 10.58 -11.29
N LEU A 3 -0.47 10.05 -11.23
CA LEU A 3 -1.38 10.30 -10.12
C LEU A 3 -0.94 9.44 -8.92
N ARG A 4 -0.64 10.11 -7.80
CA ARG A 4 -0.19 9.44 -6.57
C ARG A 4 -1.39 9.07 -5.71
N ILE A 5 -1.53 7.78 -5.40
CA ILE A 5 -2.66 7.23 -4.64
C ILE A 5 -2.19 6.82 -3.25
N ALA A 6 -2.97 7.18 -2.23
CA ALA A 6 -2.78 6.70 -0.86
C ALA A 6 -3.88 5.71 -0.48
N ILE A 7 -3.52 4.64 0.24
CA ILE A 7 -4.46 3.59 0.64
C ILE A 7 -4.49 3.47 2.17
N VAL A 8 -5.67 3.61 2.77
CA VAL A 8 -5.91 3.34 4.19
C VAL A 8 -6.45 1.91 4.33
N GLY A 9 -5.99 1.17 5.34
CA GLY A 9 -6.34 -0.23 5.52
C GLY A 9 -5.49 -1.18 4.66
N ALA A 10 -4.21 -0.83 4.45
CA ALA A 10 -3.27 -1.53 3.58
C ALA A 10 -3.12 -3.03 3.88
N GLY A 11 -3.24 -3.42 5.15
CA GLY A 11 -3.13 -4.79 5.63
C GLY A 11 -4.39 -5.63 5.43
N GLY A 12 -5.55 -4.98 5.21
CA GLY A 12 -6.83 -5.64 4.97
C GLY A 12 -6.94 -6.28 3.59
N ARG A 13 -7.93 -7.16 3.41
CA ARG A 13 -8.15 -7.86 2.13
C ARG A 13 -8.34 -6.89 0.96
N MET A 14 -9.16 -5.86 1.15
CA MET A 14 -9.41 -4.86 0.11
C MET A 14 -8.21 -3.94 -0.13
N GLY A 15 -7.50 -3.54 0.93
CA GLY A 15 -6.29 -2.72 0.80
C GLY A 15 -5.24 -3.39 -0.09
N ARG A 16 -4.98 -4.69 0.12
CA ARG A 16 -4.06 -5.49 -0.71
C ARG A 16 -4.48 -5.54 -2.19
N GLN A 17 -5.78 -5.69 -2.45
CA GLN A 17 -6.31 -5.67 -3.82
C GLN A 17 -6.16 -4.29 -4.48
N LEU A 18 -6.39 -3.20 -3.73
CA LEU A 18 -6.17 -1.85 -4.23
C LEU A 18 -4.68 -1.59 -4.53
N ILE A 19 -3.78 -2.08 -3.68
CA ILE A 19 -2.33 -1.97 -3.91
C ILE A 19 -1.94 -2.68 -5.22
N GLN A 20 -2.44 -3.90 -5.45
CA GLN A 20 -2.24 -4.64 -6.69
C GLN A 20 -2.81 -3.88 -7.90
N ALA A 21 -4.01 -3.31 -7.77
CA ALA A 21 -4.64 -2.55 -8.84
C ALA A 21 -3.85 -1.29 -9.20
N VAL A 22 -3.33 -0.55 -8.21
CA VAL A 22 -2.47 0.61 -8.44
C VAL A 22 -1.15 0.20 -9.11
N HIS A 23 -0.55 -0.91 -8.69
CA HIS A 23 0.68 -1.42 -9.30
C HIS A 23 0.50 -1.80 -10.79
N ASN A 24 -0.66 -2.34 -11.14
CA ASN A 24 -0.95 -2.80 -12.50
C ASN A 24 -1.50 -1.69 -13.43
N ALA A 25 -1.86 -0.52 -12.89
CA ALA A 25 -2.48 0.54 -13.65
C ALA A 25 -1.44 1.53 -14.20
N GLU A 26 -1.57 1.90 -15.47
CA GLU A 26 -0.72 2.92 -16.08
C GLU A 26 -1.13 4.33 -15.60
N GLY A 27 -0.14 5.21 -15.46
CA GLY A 27 -0.37 6.63 -15.12
C GLY A 27 -0.68 6.88 -13.65
N VAL A 28 -0.63 5.85 -12.79
CA VAL A 28 -0.78 5.98 -11.34
C VAL A 28 0.41 5.35 -10.61
N GLU A 29 0.65 5.76 -9.37
CA GLU A 29 1.64 5.16 -8.50
C GLU A 29 1.18 5.15 -7.04
N LEU A 30 1.63 4.16 -6.27
CA LEU A 30 1.37 4.09 -4.83
C LEU A 30 2.26 5.11 -4.12
N GLY A 31 1.65 6.16 -3.57
CA GLY A 31 2.36 7.22 -2.85
C GLY A 31 2.53 6.93 -1.35
N ALA A 32 1.54 6.31 -0.73
CA ALA A 32 1.54 5.99 0.70
C ALA A 32 0.53 4.88 1.03
N ALA A 33 0.73 4.20 2.15
CA ALA A 33 -0.26 3.28 2.68
C ALA A 33 -0.29 3.36 4.20
N PHE A 34 -1.48 3.22 4.80
CA PHE A 34 -1.69 3.43 6.22
C PHE A 34 -2.48 2.31 6.87
N GLU A 35 -2.21 2.10 8.16
CA GLU A 35 -2.97 1.25 9.06
C GLU A 35 -3.26 2.01 10.36
N ARG A 36 -4.24 1.50 11.12
CA ARG A 36 -4.56 2.06 12.43
C ARG A 36 -3.35 1.98 13.37
N VAL A 37 -3.22 2.98 14.24
CA VAL A 37 -2.25 2.94 15.36
C VAL A 37 -2.39 1.61 16.14
N GLY A 38 -1.25 0.98 16.44
CA GLY A 38 -1.19 -0.31 17.12
C GLY A 38 -1.30 -1.53 16.20
N SER A 39 -1.43 -1.35 14.89
CA SER A 39 -1.29 -2.44 13.93
C SER A 39 0.14 -2.98 13.91
N SER A 40 0.32 -4.30 13.96
CA SER A 40 1.62 -4.95 13.82
C SER A 40 2.25 -4.81 12.43
N LEU A 41 1.47 -4.30 11.46
CA LEU A 41 1.90 -4.13 10.08
C LEU A 41 2.58 -2.78 9.83
N ILE A 42 2.56 -1.86 10.81
CA ILE A 42 3.26 -0.58 10.68
C ILE A 42 4.76 -0.85 10.43
N GLY A 43 5.31 -0.21 9.41
CA GLY A 43 6.70 -0.37 8.98
C GLY A 43 6.95 -1.51 7.99
N ALA A 44 5.98 -2.40 7.75
CA ALA A 44 6.09 -3.45 6.75
C ALA A 44 6.05 -2.86 5.32
N ASP A 45 6.66 -3.56 4.36
CA ASP A 45 6.61 -3.17 2.95
C ASP A 45 5.22 -3.48 2.37
N VAL A 46 4.64 -2.48 1.71
CA VAL A 46 3.27 -2.56 1.20
C VAL A 46 3.13 -3.57 0.05
N GLY A 47 4.17 -3.71 -0.77
CA GLY A 47 4.18 -4.68 -1.85
C GLY A 47 4.32 -6.12 -1.35
N GLU A 48 5.09 -6.34 -0.28
CA GLU A 48 5.15 -7.66 0.39
C GLU A 48 3.79 -8.05 0.97
N LEU A 49 3.08 -7.11 1.61
CA LEU A 49 1.73 -7.35 2.13
C LEU A 49 0.72 -7.70 1.03
N ALA A 50 0.91 -7.10 -0.15
CA ALA A 50 0.09 -7.33 -1.33
C ALA A 50 0.56 -8.52 -2.18
N GLY A 51 1.67 -9.20 -1.84
CA GLY A 51 2.17 -10.36 -2.58
C GLY A 51 2.69 -10.05 -3.98
N ILE A 52 3.16 -8.82 -4.21
CA ILE A 52 3.69 -8.35 -5.51
C ILE A 52 5.19 -8.01 -5.45
N GLY A 53 5.88 -8.47 -4.40
CA GLY A 53 7.29 -8.16 -4.13
C GLY A 53 7.47 -6.81 -3.43
N SER A 54 8.70 -6.48 -3.03
CA SER A 54 8.96 -5.22 -2.32
C SER A 54 8.81 -4.01 -3.24
N LEU A 55 8.05 -3.01 -2.79
CA LEU A 55 7.87 -1.73 -3.50
C LEU A 55 8.67 -0.58 -2.87
N GLY A 56 9.31 -0.79 -1.72
CA GLY A 56 10.05 0.25 -0.99
C GLY A 56 9.13 1.26 -0.29
N VAL A 57 7.82 1.05 -0.32
CA VAL A 57 6.82 1.86 0.38
C VAL A 57 6.47 1.15 1.67
N LYS A 58 6.62 1.83 2.82
CA LYS A 58 6.28 1.28 4.13
C LYS A 58 4.89 1.69 4.59
N VAL A 59 4.22 0.81 5.32
CA VAL A 59 2.96 1.13 5.98
C VAL A 59 3.19 2.16 7.10
N GLY A 60 2.55 3.32 6.97
CA GLY A 60 2.48 4.34 8.00
C GLY A 60 1.32 4.13 8.97
N MET A 61 1.29 4.93 10.02
CA MET A 61 0.16 4.99 10.96
C MET A 61 -0.71 6.22 10.65
N ILE A 62 -2.02 6.06 10.80
CA ILE A 62 -3.02 7.13 10.75
C ILE A 62 -3.98 7.04 11.93
#